data_AF-A0A3B0SKE2-F1
#
_entry.id   AF-A0A3B0SKE2-F1
#
_cell.length_a   1.000
_cell.length_b   1.000
_cell.length_c   1.000
_cell.angle_alpha   90.00
_cell.angle_beta   90.00
_cell.angle_gamma   90.00
#
_symmetry.space_group_name_H-M   'P 1'
#
loop_
_entity.id
_entity.type
_entity.pdbx_description
1 polymer ?
#
loop_
_entity_poly.entity_id
_entity_poly.type
_entity_poly.pdbx_seq_one_letter_code
_entity_poly.pdbx_strand_id
1 'polypeptide(L)'
;MFRVSAVAIVISLSLTAGATSANAAVRSYFSPGVLGDRIAFCNSDNQDCGKSVADAWCAENGFDKAILFQRNRSNNQSSGSLIRYADNGKICTGKDCISFAQIKCYSGE
;
A
#
# COMPACT_ATOMS: atom_id res chain seq x y z
N MET A 1 65.21 -21.11 -27.13
CA MET A 1 65.02 -20.64 -25.74
C MET A 1 64.27 -19.30 -25.77
N PHE A 2 62.96 -19.29 -25.52
CA PHE A 2 62.22 -18.11 -25.10
C PHE A 2 61.12 -18.61 -24.16
N ARG A 3 61.20 -18.21 -22.88
CA ARG A 3 60.29 -18.65 -21.82
C ARG A 3 58.98 -17.90 -21.95
N VAL A 4 57.88 -18.62 -22.11
CA VAL A 4 56.52 -18.09 -21.98
C VAL A 4 56.25 -17.90 -20.50
N SER A 5 56.02 -16.66 -20.06
CA SER A 5 55.46 -16.38 -18.73
C SER A 5 53.99 -16.01 -18.92
N ALA A 6 53.11 -16.99 -18.79
CA ALA A 6 51.67 -16.76 -18.71
C ALA A 6 51.36 -16.13 -17.35
N VAL A 7 51.10 -14.83 -17.32
CA VAL A 7 50.60 -14.14 -16.12
C VAL A 7 49.09 -14.38 -16.05
N ALA A 8 48.67 -15.31 -15.19
CA ALA A 8 47.25 -15.51 -14.90
C ALA A 8 46.77 -14.37 -13.98
N ILE A 9 46.05 -13.40 -14.55
CA ILE A 9 45.37 -12.36 -13.79
C ILE A 9 44.08 -12.97 -13.24
N VAL A 10 44.11 -13.41 -11.99
CA VAL A 10 42.92 -13.82 -11.23
C VAL A 10 42.21 -12.58 -10.72
N ILE A 11 41.13 -12.17 -11.41
CA ILE A 11 40.23 -11.11 -10.95
C ILE A 11 39.30 -11.72 -9.90
N SER A 12 39.67 -11.57 -8.63
CA SER A 12 38.84 -11.99 -7.50
C SER A 12 37.61 -11.10 -7.40
N LEU A 13 36.46 -11.60 -7.85
CA LEU A 13 35.16 -10.94 -7.72
C LEU A 13 34.65 -11.13 -6.28
N SER A 14 34.93 -10.17 -5.40
CA SER A 14 34.44 -10.18 -4.03
C SER A 14 32.93 -9.91 -4.00
N LEU A 15 32.10 -10.94 -3.77
CA LEU A 15 30.68 -10.76 -3.49
C LEU A 15 30.52 -10.21 -2.06
N THR A 16 30.33 -8.90 -1.92
CA THR A 16 29.88 -8.32 -0.66
C THR A 16 28.39 -8.58 -0.49
N ALA A 17 28.04 -9.63 0.26
CA ALA A 17 26.68 -9.84 0.74
C ALA A 17 26.36 -8.76 1.79
N GLY A 18 25.74 -7.65 1.35
CA GLY A 18 25.18 -6.67 2.27
C GLY A 18 23.92 -7.23 2.90
N ALA A 19 23.90 -7.39 4.22
CA ALA A 19 22.66 -7.65 4.95
C ALA A 19 21.80 -6.37 4.89
N THR A 20 20.73 -6.38 4.10
CA THR A 20 19.71 -5.33 4.14
C THR A 20 18.86 -5.57 5.37
N SER A 21 19.03 -4.78 6.43
CA SER A 21 18.10 -4.74 7.55
C SER A 21 16.75 -4.26 7.03
N ALA A 22 15.71 -5.09 7.06
CA ALA A 22 14.37 -4.58 6.80
C ALA A 22 13.98 -3.66 7.95
N ASN A 23 13.76 -2.40 7.61
CA ASN A 23 13.26 -1.43 8.56
C ASN A 23 11.75 -1.48 8.54
N ALA A 24 11.14 -1.69 9.70
CA ALA A 24 9.70 -1.57 9.84
C ALA A 24 9.28 -0.10 9.57
N ALA A 25 8.37 0.09 8.63
CA ALA A 25 7.80 1.37 8.24
C ALA A 25 6.33 1.45 8.66
N VAL A 26 5.92 2.59 9.21
CA VAL A 26 4.54 2.86 9.60
C VAL A 26 4.10 4.20 9.02
N ARG A 27 2.94 4.22 8.36
CA ARG A 27 2.38 5.46 7.82
C ARG A 27 0.89 5.58 8.10
N SER A 28 0.49 6.77 8.52
CA SER A 28 -0.92 7.13 8.73
C SER A 28 -1.43 7.96 7.56
N TYR A 29 -2.60 7.60 7.05
CA TYR A 29 -3.32 8.28 6.00
C TYR A 29 -4.66 8.74 6.53
N PHE A 30 -4.89 10.05 6.50
CA PHE A 30 -6.15 10.66 6.89
C PHE A 30 -6.98 10.93 5.65
N SER A 31 -8.27 10.57 5.70
CA SER A 31 -9.17 10.69 4.55
C SER A 31 -8.61 10.01 3.28
N PRO A 32 -8.19 8.72 3.35
CA PRO A 32 -7.51 8.05 2.25
C PRO A 32 -8.40 8.00 1.00
N GLY A 33 -7.74 8.12 -0.15
CA GLY A 33 -8.40 8.32 -1.42
C GLY A 33 -7.44 8.28 -2.60
N VAL A 34 -8.00 8.36 -3.80
CA VAL A 34 -7.30 8.34 -5.08
C VAL A 34 -7.78 9.54 -5.89
N LEU A 35 -6.86 10.36 -6.40
CA LEU A 35 -7.17 11.55 -7.21
C LEU A 35 -8.17 12.53 -6.56
N GLY A 36 -8.16 12.63 -5.23
CA GLY A 36 -9.06 13.51 -4.47
C GLY A 36 -10.42 12.89 -4.11
N ASP A 37 -10.75 11.72 -4.65
CA ASP A 37 -11.93 10.94 -4.26
C ASP A 37 -11.60 9.99 -3.11
N ARG A 38 -12.51 9.86 -2.15
CA ARG A 38 -12.32 8.98 -0.99
C ARG A 38 -12.58 7.53 -1.35
N ILE A 39 -11.89 6.63 -0.67
CA ILE A 39 -12.11 5.19 -0.84
C ILE A 39 -13.25 4.70 0.08
N ALA A 40 -14.15 3.89 -0.44
CA ALA A 40 -15.28 3.31 0.27
C ALA A 40 -14.79 2.33 1.35
N PHE A 41 -15.54 2.24 2.44
CA PHE A 41 -15.24 1.32 3.54
C PHE A 41 -15.49 -0.16 3.18
N CYS A 42 -16.41 -0.40 2.25
CA CYS A 42 -16.76 -1.71 1.74
C CYS A 42 -16.46 -1.78 0.24
N ASN A 43 -16.31 -2.99 -0.27
CA ASN A 43 -16.32 -3.29 -1.71
C ASN A 43 -17.72 -3.11 -2.30
N SER A 44 -17.80 -3.20 -3.63
CA SER A 44 -19.03 -2.89 -4.37
C SER A 44 -20.20 -3.85 -4.13
N ASP A 45 -19.92 -5.05 -3.61
CA ASP A 45 -20.94 -6.04 -3.23
C ASP A 45 -21.38 -5.94 -1.76
N ASN A 46 -20.80 -5.02 -1.00
CA ASN A 46 -21.01 -4.85 0.44
C ASN A 46 -20.70 -6.08 1.32
N GLN A 47 -20.04 -7.12 0.79
CA GLN A 47 -19.69 -8.31 1.57
C GLN A 47 -18.36 -8.15 2.30
N ASP A 48 -17.40 -7.50 1.64
CA ASP A 48 -16.09 -7.22 2.19
C ASP A 48 -15.98 -5.77 2.65
N CYS A 49 -15.75 -5.58 3.95
CA CYS A 49 -15.65 -4.27 4.56
C CYS A 49 -14.48 -4.17 5.53
N GLY A 50 -13.95 -2.96 5.70
CA GLY A 50 -12.99 -2.65 6.75
C GLY A 50 -11.61 -3.23 6.49
N LYS A 51 -11.21 -4.28 7.22
CA LYS A 51 -9.81 -4.73 7.26
C LYS A 51 -9.31 -5.21 5.89
N SER A 52 -10.08 -6.03 5.18
CA SER A 52 -9.68 -6.54 3.86
C SER A 52 -9.48 -5.41 2.86
N VAL A 53 -10.41 -4.44 2.83
CA VAL A 53 -10.33 -3.25 1.99
C VAL A 53 -9.15 -2.35 2.38
N ALA A 54 -8.92 -2.17 3.68
CA ALA A 54 -7.80 -1.36 4.19
C ALA A 54 -6.43 -2.02 3.90
N ASP A 55 -6.35 -3.35 3.95
CA ASP A 55 -5.15 -4.10 3.58
C ASP A 55 -4.85 -3.96 2.09
N ALA A 56 -5.85 -4.14 1.23
CA ALA A 56 -5.70 -3.91 -0.20
C ALA A 56 -5.23 -2.48 -0.49
N TRP A 57 -5.83 -1.48 0.16
CA TRP A 57 -5.41 -0.10 0.04
C TRP A 57 -3.95 0.12 0.48
N CYS A 58 -3.51 -0.51 1.58
CA CYS A 58 -2.11 -0.46 2.01
C CYS A 58 -1.16 -1.12 1.01
N ALA A 59 -1.54 -2.26 0.43
CA ALA A 59 -0.78 -2.96 -0.59
C ALA A 59 -0.57 -2.09 -1.84
N GLU A 60 -1.63 -1.41 -2.31
CA GLU A 60 -1.53 -0.45 -3.42
C GLU A 60 -0.65 0.76 -3.11
N ASN A 61 -0.42 1.05 -1.82
CA ASN A 61 0.44 2.13 -1.35
C ASN A 61 1.85 1.66 -0.95
N GLY A 62 2.21 0.40 -1.24
CA GLY A 62 3.54 -0.17 -0.99
C GLY A 62 3.78 -0.63 0.45
N PHE A 63 2.72 -0.99 1.18
CA PHE A 63 2.79 -1.53 2.54
C PHE A 63 2.18 -2.93 2.60
N ASP A 64 2.56 -3.73 3.60
CA ASP A 64 2.11 -5.12 3.70
C ASP A 64 0.65 -5.22 4.15
N LYS A 65 0.23 -4.37 5.08
CA LYS A 65 -1.11 -4.43 5.67
C LYS A 65 -1.51 -3.16 6.41
N ALA A 66 -2.81 -3.01 6.65
CA ALA A 66 -3.34 -2.09 7.63
C ALA A 66 -3.21 -2.67 9.05
N ILE A 67 -2.70 -1.85 9.97
CA ILE A 67 -2.64 -2.15 11.40
C ILE A 67 -3.69 -1.37 12.21
N LEU A 68 -4.30 -0.35 11.60
CA LEU A 68 -5.46 0.36 12.13
C LEU A 68 -6.25 0.96 10.98
N PHE A 69 -7.58 0.97 11.09
CA PHE A 69 -8.47 1.64 10.16
C PHE A 69 -9.71 2.15 10.89
N GLN A 70 -10.24 3.28 10.43
CA GLN A 70 -11.44 3.90 11.00
C GLN A 70 -12.38 4.29 9.86
N ARG A 71 -13.68 4.06 10.06
CA ARG A 71 -14.73 4.55 9.15
C ARG A 71 -15.22 5.93 9.55
N ASN A 72 -15.66 6.72 8.58
CA ASN A 72 -16.53 7.85 8.87
C ASN A 72 -17.87 7.36 9.44
N ARG A 73 -18.48 8.20 10.30
CA ARG A 73 -19.78 7.92 10.92
C ARG A 73 -20.97 8.20 10.00
N SER A 74 -20.76 9.03 8.98
CA SER A 74 -21.75 9.41 7.97
C SER A 74 -21.16 9.29 6.58
N ASN A 75 -22.02 9.29 5.56
CA ASN A 75 -21.65 9.55 4.18
C ASN A 75 -20.99 10.94 4.08
N ASN A 76 -19.67 10.98 4.23
CA ASN A 76 -18.90 12.23 4.26
C ASN A 76 -18.60 12.71 2.83
N GLN A 77 -19.63 12.74 1.97
CA GLN A 77 -19.58 13.37 0.64
C GLN A 77 -19.51 14.88 0.87
N SER A 78 -18.31 15.40 1.05
CA SER A 78 -18.07 16.83 1.03
C SER A 78 -18.25 17.34 -0.41
N SER A 79 -18.76 18.57 -0.57
CA SER A 79 -18.99 19.20 -1.88
C SER A 79 -17.70 19.22 -2.70
N GLY A 80 -17.56 18.25 -3.62
CA GLY A 80 -16.40 18.12 -4.50
C GLY A 80 -15.59 16.82 -4.38
N SER A 81 -15.85 15.96 -3.38
CA SER A 81 -15.18 14.65 -3.26
C SER A 81 -16.20 13.51 -3.30
N LEU A 82 -16.02 12.59 -4.25
CA LEU A 82 -16.84 11.40 -4.38
C LEU A 82 -16.29 10.27 -3.50
N ILE A 83 -17.08 9.22 -3.33
CA ILE A 83 -16.62 7.98 -2.71
C ILE A 83 -16.54 6.92 -3.81
N ARG A 84 -15.41 6.22 -3.92
CA ARG A 84 -15.18 5.15 -4.90
C ARG A 84 -14.97 3.83 -4.20
N TYR A 85 -15.52 2.75 -4.75
CA TYR A 85 -15.21 1.42 -4.27
C TYR A 85 -13.74 1.08 -4.56
N ALA A 86 -13.09 0.38 -3.62
CA ALA A 86 -11.68 0.03 -3.76
C ALA A 86 -11.45 -1.08 -4.80
N ASP A 87 -12.37 -2.03 -4.90
CA ASP A 87 -12.28 -3.18 -5.80
C ASP A 87 -12.40 -2.82 -7.29
N ASN A 88 -13.21 -1.83 -7.65
CA ASN A 88 -13.50 -1.53 -9.05
C ASN A 88 -13.49 -0.04 -9.43
N GLY A 89 -13.20 0.86 -8.49
CA GLY A 89 -13.09 2.30 -8.73
C GLY A 89 -14.41 3.00 -9.12
N LYS A 90 -15.54 2.29 -9.21
CA LYS A 90 -16.85 2.88 -9.50
C LYS A 90 -17.26 3.78 -8.34
N ILE A 91 -18.05 4.80 -8.67
CA ILE A 91 -18.60 5.72 -7.67
C ILE A 91 -19.60 4.94 -6.81
N CYS A 92 -19.36 4.92 -5.50
CA CYS A 92 -20.32 4.48 -4.51
C CYS A 92 -21.41 5.54 -4.38
N THR A 93 -22.63 5.18 -4.74
CA THR A 93 -23.82 6.02 -4.59
C THR A 93 -24.79 5.41 -3.58
N GLY A 94 -25.41 6.26 -2.76
CA GLY A 94 -26.39 5.83 -1.76
C GLY A 94 -26.00 6.16 -0.31
N LYS A 95 -26.95 5.93 0.60
CA LYS A 95 -26.83 6.27 2.03
C LYS A 95 -25.77 5.44 2.77
N ASP A 96 -25.51 4.24 2.28
CA ASP A 96 -24.58 3.29 2.92
C ASP A 96 -23.13 3.53 2.45
N CYS A 97 -22.92 4.46 1.51
CA CYS A 97 -21.61 4.87 1.04
C CYS A 97 -20.90 5.72 2.08
N ILE A 98 -20.13 5.03 2.91
CA ILE A 98 -19.21 5.61 3.87
C ILE A 98 -17.78 5.34 3.46
N SER A 99 -16.90 6.30 3.69
CA SER A 99 -15.47 6.20 3.40
C SER A 99 -14.67 5.95 4.67
N PHE A 100 -13.41 5.56 4.51
CA PHE A 100 -12.46 5.56 5.62
C PHE A 100 -12.16 6.99 6.10
N ALA A 101 -12.10 7.16 7.41
CA ALA A 101 -11.59 8.36 8.07
C ALA A 101 -10.06 8.30 8.20
N GLN A 102 -9.52 7.11 8.47
CA GLN A 102 -8.09 6.88 8.61
C GLN A 102 -7.73 5.44 8.23
N ILE A 103 -6.57 5.27 7.61
CA ILE A 103 -5.88 3.97 7.49
C ILE A 103 -4.44 4.16 7.95
N LYS A 104 -3.94 3.26 8.80
CA LYS A 104 -2.55 3.19 9.22
C LYS A 104 -1.93 1.92 8.66
N CYS A 105 -1.00 2.10 7.74
CA CYS A 105 -0.29 1.01 7.09
C CYS A 105 1.02 0.71 7.79
N TYR A 106 1.43 -0.55 7.68
CA TYR A 106 2.69 -1.08 8.19
C TYR A 106 3.37 -1.88 7.08
N SER A 107 4.69 -1.74 6.98
CA SER A 107 5.56 -2.67 6.27
C SER A 107 6.70 -3.10 7.18
N GLY A 108 7.07 -4.37 7.16
CA GLY A 108 8.15 -4.94 7.96
C GLY A 108 8.07 -6.46 7.98
N GLU A 109 9.24 -7.08 7.99
CA GLU A 109 9.43 -8.55 7.93
C GLU A 109 8.76 -9.30 9.08
#